data_AF-A0AA51DTH6-F1
#
_entry.id   AF-A0AA51DTH6-F1
#
_cell.length_a   1.000
_cell.length_b   1.000
_cell.length_c   1.000
_cell.angle_alpha   90.00
_cell.angle_beta   90.00
_cell.angle_gamma   90.00
#
_symmetry.space_group_name_H-M   'P 1'
#
loop_
_entity.id
_entity.type
_entity.pdbx_description
1 polymer ?
#
loop_
_entity_poly.entity_id
_entity_poly.type
_entity_poly.pdbx_seq_one_letter_code
_entity_poly.pdbx_strand_id
1 'polypeptide(L)'
;MGKCIVIIDGTQLYSGDRKINDKCLERHYNKGTEQETVNYHVDVLEAKIYFGSGLVCSICSEFIENNGDDAEKYKNMNLFHKVLPDMGDLLLWEIIGK
;
A
#
# COMPACT_ATOMS: atom_id res chain seq x y z
N MET A 1 -13.99 25.15 -12.29
CA MET A 1 -13.35 24.51 -11.12
C MET A 1 -12.40 23.44 -11.64
N GLY A 2 -11.16 23.40 -11.15
CA GLY A 2 -10.21 22.34 -11.52
C GLY A 2 -10.68 20.97 -11.02
N LYS A 3 -10.26 19.90 -11.70
CA LYS A 3 -10.56 18.52 -11.28
C LYS A 3 -9.71 18.18 -10.06
N CYS A 4 -10.35 17.87 -8.93
CA CYS A 4 -9.67 17.26 -7.80
C CYS A 4 -9.66 15.73 -7.96
N ILE A 5 -8.53 15.10 -7.66
CA ILE A 5 -8.37 13.64 -7.73
C ILE A 5 -8.01 13.14 -6.33
N VAL A 6 -8.73 12.12 -5.86
CA VAL A 6 -8.33 11.37 -4.67
C VAL A 6 -7.49 10.17 -5.12
N ILE A 7 -6.30 10.05 -4.56
CA ILE A 7 -5.34 8.97 -4.81
C ILE A 7 -5.25 8.17 -3.52
N ILE A 8 -5.28 6.84 -3.65
CA ILE A 8 -5.09 5.93 -2.53
C ILE A 8 -3.95 5.00 -2.92
N ASP A 9 -2.86 5.03 -2.15
CA ASP A 9 -1.65 4.25 -2.41
C ASP A 9 -1.14 3.57 -1.13
N GLY A 10 -0.46 2.44 -1.30
CA GLY A 10 0.31 1.80 -0.24
C GLY A 10 1.71 2.41 -0.19
N THR A 11 2.11 2.96 0.94
CA THR A 11 3.44 3.55 1.15
C THR A 11 4.21 2.73 2.19
N GLN A 12 5.39 2.24 1.82
CA GLN A 12 6.30 1.54 2.73
C GLN A 12 7.11 2.57 3.53
N LEU A 13 6.85 2.67 4.83
CA LEU A 13 7.56 3.55 5.76
C LEU A 13 8.89 2.93 6.22
N TYR A 14 8.98 1.61 6.25
CA TYR A 14 10.17 0.88 6.69
C TYR A 14 10.29 -0.47 6.00
N SER A 15 11.52 -0.89 5.70
CA SER A 15 11.87 -2.29 5.39
C SER A 15 13.31 -2.56 5.84
N GLY A 16 13.51 -3.70 6.51
CA GLY A 16 14.82 -4.09 7.03
C GLY A 16 14.86 -5.48 7.64
N ASP A 17 16.02 -5.85 8.16
CA ASP A 17 16.29 -7.13 8.83
C ASP A 17 15.93 -7.14 10.33
N ARG A 18 15.53 -5.97 10.87
CA ARG A 18 15.18 -5.80 12.28
C ARG A 18 13.72 -5.42 12.48
N LYS A 19 13.07 -6.03 13.47
CA LYS A 19 11.79 -5.56 14.01
C LYS A 19 11.98 -4.28 14.84
N ILE A 20 11.43 -3.17 14.36
CA ILE A 20 11.58 -1.85 15.02
C ILE A 20 10.42 -1.50 15.96
N ASN A 21 9.25 -2.14 15.80
CA ASN A 21 8.09 -2.01 16.67
C ASN A 21 7.10 -3.17 16.46
N ASP A 22 6.03 -3.20 17.25
CA ASP A 22 4.97 -4.22 17.17
C ASP A 22 4.06 -4.07 15.94
N LYS A 23 4.16 -2.95 15.22
CA LYS A 23 3.44 -2.70 13.96
C LYS A 23 4.18 -3.24 12.74
N CYS A 24 5.39 -3.78 12.90
CA CYS A 24 6.11 -4.39 11.80
C CYS A 24 5.42 -5.68 11.34
N LEU A 25 5.21 -5.77 10.03
CA LEU A 25 4.83 -6.98 9.32
C LEU A 25 6.06 -7.79 8.96
N GLU A 26 5.88 -9.11 8.87
CA GLU A 26 6.92 -10.06 8.50
C GLU A 26 6.71 -10.56 7.07
N ARG A 27 7.72 -10.39 6.23
CA ARG A 27 7.79 -10.97 4.89
C ARG A 27 8.84 -12.07 4.92
N HIS A 28 8.39 -13.32 4.78
CA HIS A 28 9.26 -14.49 4.75
C HIS A 28 9.64 -14.81 3.30
N TYR A 29 10.93 -14.87 3.02
CA TYR A 29 11.47 -15.35 1.74
C TYR A 29 11.96 -16.79 1.91
N ASN A 30 11.81 -17.61 0.87
CA ASN A 30 12.20 -19.03 0.87
C ASN A 30 11.63 -19.82 2.07
N LYS A 31 10.40 -19.50 2.48
CA LYS A 31 9.75 -20.09 3.65
C LYS A 31 9.75 -21.61 3.58
N GLY A 32 10.17 -22.25 4.68
CA GLY A 32 10.27 -23.71 4.78
C GLY A 32 11.57 -24.31 4.22
N THR A 33 12.58 -23.49 3.92
CA THR A 33 13.91 -23.94 3.48
C THR A 33 14.99 -23.51 4.47
N GLU A 34 16.19 -24.09 4.36
CA GLU A 34 17.37 -23.66 5.16
C GLU A 34 17.81 -22.21 4.86
N GLN A 35 17.35 -21.64 3.74
CA GLN A 35 17.65 -20.27 3.31
C GLN A 35 16.50 -19.30 3.63
N GLU A 36 15.61 -19.68 4.55
CA GLU A 36 14.52 -18.81 4.98
C GLU A 36 15.09 -17.53 5.62
N THR A 37 14.62 -16.38 5.13
CA THR A 37 14.96 -15.06 5.68
C THR A 37 13.69 -14.27 5.95
N VAL A 38 13.74 -13.41 6.96
CA VAL A 38 12.63 -12.57 7.37
C VAL A 38 13.00 -11.10 7.14
N ASN A 39 12.15 -10.38 6.41
CA ASN A 39 12.20 -8.94 6.29
C ASN A 39 11.03 -8.30 7.04
N TYR A 40 11.35 -7.38 7.92
CA TYR A 40 10.39 -6.59 8.68
C TYR A 40 10.07 -5.32 7.92
N HIS A 41 8.80 -5.01 7.77
CA HIS A 41 8.35 -3.81 7.06
C HIS A 41 7.16 -3.16 7.74
N VAL A 42 6.97 -1.86 7.51
CA VAL A 42 5.80 -1.11 7.98
C VAL A 42 5.22 -0.38 6.78
N ASP A 43 3.99 -0.73 6.43
CA ASP A 43 3.28 -0.10 5.33
C ASP A 43 2.07 0.67 5.86
N VAL A 44 1.72 1.76 5.17
CA VAL A 44 0.49 2.52 5.42
C VAL A 44 -0.31 2.64 4.12
N LEU A 45 -1.62 2.56 4.23
CA LEU A 45 -2.51 3.01 3.18
C LEU A 45 -2.69 4.52 3.36
N GLU A 46 -2.32 5.30 2.34
CA GLU A 46 -2.40 6.74 2.36
C GLU A 46 -3.43 7.24 1.35
N ALA A 47 -4.29 8.17 1.78
CA ALA A 47 -5.19 8.91 0.90
C ALA A 47 -4.65 10.32 0.70
N LYS A 48 -4.51 10.72 -0.56
CA LYS A 48 -4.02 12.03 -0.99
C LYS A 48 -5.06 12.71 -1.87
N ILE A 49 -5.18 14.02 -1.78
CA ILE A 49 -5.95 14.84 -2.72
C ILE A 49 -5.00 15.67 -3.60
N TYR A 50 -5.21 15.60 -4.90
CA TYR A 50 -4.49 16.39 -5.92
C TYR A 50 -5.41 17.44 -6.53
N PHE A 51 -5.00 18.71 -6.48
CA PHE A 51 -5.83 19.85 -6.93
C PHE A 51 -5.55 20.30 -8.38
N GLY A 52 -4.72 19.59 -9.14
CA GLY A 52 -4.42 19.93 -10.54
C GLY A 52 -3.32 20.99 -10.74
N SER A 53 -2.88 21.66 -9.67
CA SER A 53 -1.84 22.72 -9.70
C SER A 53 -0.47 22.27 -9.17
N GLY A 54 -0.22 20.96 -9.13
CA GLY A 54 0.97 20.42 -8.43
C GLY A 54 0.82 20.33 -6.91
N LEU A 55 -0.29 20.83 -6.36
CA LEU A 55 -0.60 20.69 -4.93
C LEU A 55 -1.17 19.29 -4.65
N VAL A 56 -0.46 18.53 -3.82
CA VAL A 56 -0.88 17.24 -3.25
C VAL A 56 -0.90 17.37 -1.73
N CYS A 57 -2.00 16.97 -1.10
CA CYS A 57 -2.11 16.93 0.37
C CYS A 57 -2.53 15.55 0.84
N SER A 58 -1.84 14.99 1.84
CA SER A 58 -2.30 13.81 2.55
C SER A 58 -3.52 14.18 3.40
N ILE A 59 -4.59 13.39 3.29
CA ILE A 59 -5.86 13.65 3.97
C ILE A 59 -6.24 12.53 4.95
N CYS A 60 -5.68 11.33 4.79
CA CYS A 60 -5.87 10.22 5.72
C CYS A 60 -4.73 9.20 5.56
N SER A 61 -4.42 8.47 6.62
CA SER A 61 -3.54 7.30 6.57
C SER A 61 -3.98 6.26 7.60
N GLU A 62 -3.91 4.98 7.25
CA GLU A 62 -4.04 3.86 8.20
C GLU A 62 -2.86 2.89 8.03
N PHE A 63 -2.40 2.27 9.12
CA PHE A 63 -1.40 1.21 9.03
C PHE A 63 -2.00 0.00 8.32
N ILE A 64 -1.23 -0.60 7.41
CA ILE A 64 -1.56 -1.91 6.87
C ILE A 64 -1.13 -2.93 7.90
N GLU A 65 -2.08 -3.72 8.40
CA GLU A 65 -1.84 -4.81 9.34
C GLU A 65 -2.11 -6.15 8.66
N ASN A 66 -1.30 -7.17 8.96
CA ASN A 66 -1.48 -8.54 8.44
C ASN A 66 -2.13 -9.44 9.50
N ASN A 67 -3.21 -8.96 10.10
CA ASN A 67 -4.11 -9.83 10.86
C ASN A 67 -5.14 -10.43 9.87
N GLY A 68 -5.66 -11.62 10.17
CA GLY A 68 -6.56 -12.35 9.25
C GLY A 68 -7.84 -11.57 8.91
N ASP A 69 -8.28 -10.67 9.80
CA ASP A 69 -9.48 -9.86 9.64
C ASP A 69 -9.28 -8.70 8.65
N ASP A 70 -8.11 -8.07 8.68
CA ASP A 70 -7.76 -6.96 7.78
C ASP A 70 -7.48 -7.45 6.35
N ALA A 71 -6.91 -8.65 6.19
CA ALA A 71 -6.78 -9.27 4.87
C ALA A 71 -8.15 -9.42 4.17
N GLU A 72 -9.22 -9.77 4.89
CA GLU A 72 -10.59 -9.80 4.35
C GLU A 72 -11.16 -8.40 4.07
N LYS A 73 -10.86 -7.42 4.94
CA LYS A 73 -11.25 -6.02 4.77
C LYS A 73 -10.65 -5.43 3.48
N TYR A 74 -9.39 -5.73 3.18
CA TYR A 74 -8.68 -5.25 1.99
C TYR A 74 -8.94 -6.08 0.72
N LYS A 75 -9.38 -7.36 0.82
CA LYS A 75 -9.75 -8.20 -0.34
C LYS A 75 -10.83 -7.58 -1.23
N ASN A 76 -11.78 -6.86 -0.63
CA ASN A 76 -12.87 -6.19 -1.34
C ASN A 76 -12.55 -4.74 -1.72
N MET A 77 -11.37 -4.24 -1.36
CA MET A 77 -10.87 -2.94 -1.81
C MET A 77 -10.34 -3.03 -3.25
N ASN A 78 -11.25 -3.38 -4.16
CA ASN A 78 -11.18 -3.03 -5.60
C ASN A 78 -11.35 -1.51 -5.80
N LEU A 79 -10.83 -0.70 -4.88
CA LEU A 79 -11.04 0.74 -4.81
C LEU A 79 -10.37 1.46 -5.99
N PHE A 80 -9.37 0.82 -6.61
CA PHE A 80 -8.73 1.27 -7.84
C PHE A 80 -9.71 1.33 -9.04
N HIS A 81 -10.67 0.41 -9.15
CA HIS A 81 -11.64 0.40 -10.25
C HIS A 81 -12.81 1.38 -10.06
N LYS A 82 -13.15 1.71 -8.80
CA LYS A 82 -14.35 2.53 -8.51
C LYS A 82 -14.07 4.03 -8.49
N VAL A 83 -12.83 4.43 -8.21
CA VAL A 83 -12.43 5.85 -8.12
C VAL A 83 -11.96 6.40 -9.48
N LEU A 84 -11.51 5.54 -10.41
CA LEU A 84 -11.04 5.95 -11.74
C LEU A 84 -11.41 4.89 -12.81
N PRO A 85 -12.57 5.01 -13.49
CA PRO A 85 -12.94 4.09 -14.57
C PRO A 85 -12.00 4.18 -15.80
N ASP A 86 -11.20 5.24 -15.92
CA ASP A 86 -10.35 5.52 -17.10
C ASP A 86 -8.84 5.23 -16.91
N MET A 87 -8.41 4.69 -15.75
CA MET A 87 -6.98 4.37 -15.49
C MET A 87 -6.71 2.88 -15.24
N GLY A 88 -7.67 2.01 -15.58
CA GLY A 88 -7.67 0.58 -15.23
C GLY A 88 -6.48 -0.25 -15.71
N ASP A 89 -5.72 0.18 -16.71
CA ASP A 89 -4.73 -0.68 -17.36
C ASP A 89 -3.27 -0.24 -17.19
N LEU A 90 -2.98 0.96 -16.67
CA LEU A 90 -1.59 1.49 -16.66
C LEU A 90 -0.86 1.29 -15.32
N LEU A 91 -1.56 1.37 -14.19
CA LEU A 91 -0.91 1.34 -12.86
C LEU A 91 -0.69 -0.07 -12.31
N LEU A 92 -1.45 -1.07 -12.77
CA LEU A 92 -1.31 -2.44 -12.29
C LEU A 92 0.01 -3.09 -12.75
N TRP A 93 0.54 -2.68 -13.90
CA TRP A 93 1.79 -3.23 -14.44
C TRP A 93 3.05 -2.66 -13.79
N GLU A 94 3.05 -1.40 -13.33
CA GLU A 94 4.22 -0.81 -12.66
C GLU A 94 4.35 -1.25 -11.20
N ILE A 95 3.25 -1.59 -10.52
CA ILE A 95 3.27 -2.03 -9.11
C ILE A 95 3.63 -3.53 -8.98
N ILE A 96 3.31 -4.36 -9.98
CA ILE A 96 3.63 -5.80 -9.97
C ILE A 96 4.94 -6.11 -10.72
N GLY A 97 5.50 -5.13 -11.44
CA GLY A 97 6.69 -5.31 -12.28
C GLY A 97 7.71 -4.19 -12.16
N LYS A 98 8.35 -4.06 -10.99
CA LYS A 98 9.76 -3.69 -10.82
C LYS A 98 10.23 -3.80 -9.38
#